data_AF-A0A4R7LDS4-F1
#
_entry.id   AF-A0A4R7LDS4-F1
#
_cell.length_a   1.000
_cell.length_b   1.000
_cell.length_c   1.000
_cell.angle_alpha   90.00
_cell.angle_beta   90.00
_cell.angle_gamma   90.00
#
_symmetry.space_group_name_H-M   'P 1'
#
loop_
_entity.id
_entity.type
_entity.pdbx_description
1 polymer ?
#
loop_
_entity_poly.entity_id
_entity_poly.type
_entity_poly.pdbx_seq_one_letter_code
_entity_poly.pdbx_strand_id
1 'polypeptide(L)'
;MVAASEIPINEGASAVQMANEIFGNGATVVGASYSGWSQSSGIYSNGDSVSPGVTPGDTGVILSTGRASHFTNSRGQANQDTNTSTNTPGASNDAQFNALAGTNTYDASILTVDFIPVGDTMSIQFVYSSEEYPEYVNSIYNDMVGVWVNGASVSLAVGDGDSDIGNIHATNNENLYNDNTTSDFNTEMDGFTVTLTLTLNVNPGVVNSIRIGIADVADSNYDSNLLIAGGSIQSDVLAYDDAFDVVQNGTPTLDVLANDVEGSGGTLTITHINGQAVTTGSTVTLATGAQVTLNADGTFGYVNDADIEEVSFTYTIENSAGVSDVAFVTVNTIPCFVAGTLVETPSGARAVESLVPGDLVITKDEGAQPVRWIGSRAVDATGTLAPIRIEAGAFGDHDALSVSPQHRILISDEMAEILFGEKEVLVAAKDLVNDQTVRRDTSQAQVTYVHILFDTHQVVYSERLATESFLPGPQSLQSFDHEVINEICTIFPEIDPMTGTGYGAAARTALKGYEAQLLLSQGYAA
;
A
#
# COMPACT_ATOMS: atom_id res chain seq x y z
N MET A 1 4.67 3.02 -27.09
CA MET A 1 4.60 1.92 -28.08
C MET A 1 5.97 1.29 -28.37
N VAL A 2 6.31 0.27 -27.59
CA VAL A 2 7.45 -0.62 -27.78
C VAL A 2 7.12 -1.69 -28.83
N ALA A 3 8.13 -2.15 -29.57
CA ALA A 3 7.96 -3.25 -30.53
C ALA A 3 7.98 -4.59 -29.79
N ALA A 4 7.15 -5.53 -30.25
CA ALA A 4 7.08 -6.87 -29.67
C ALA A 4 8.43 -7.59 -29.72
N SER A 5 8.79 -8.24 -28.63
CA SER A 5 9.90 -9.20 -28.56
C SER A 5 9.53 -10.36 -27.65
N GLU A 6 9.64 -11.59 -28.16
CA GLU A 6 9.27 -12.79 -27.40
C GLU A 6 10.27 -13.05 -26.27
N ILE A 7 9.77 -13.15 -25.04
CA ILE A 7 10.57 -13.60 -23.91
C ILE A 7 10.80 -15.12 -24.00
N PRO A 8 12.04 -15.61 -23.88
CA PRO A 8 12.30 -17.04 -23.84
C PRO A 8 11.74 -17.68 -22.57
N ILE A 9 10.74 -18.57 -22.72
CA ILE A 9 10.15 -19.35 -21.63
C ILE A 9 10.34 -20.85 -21.88
N ASN A 10 10.93 -21.55 -20.91
CA ASN A 10 11.02 -23.00 -20.91
C ASN A 10 9.80 -23.63 -20.22
N GLU A 11 8.71 -23.84 -20.97
CA GLU A 11 7.49 -24.53 -20.51
C GLU A 11 7.74 -26.03 -20.18
N GLY A 12 8.91 -26.57 -20.55
CA GLY A 12 9.31 -27.94 -20.22
C GLY A 12 10.01 -28.10 -18.87
N ALA A 13 10.14 -27.02 -18.10
CA ALA A 13 10.80 -27.06 -16.79
C ALA A 13 10.01 -27.93 -15.80
N SER A 14 10.71 -28.82 -15.10
CA SER A 14 10.12 -29.57 -13.99
C SER A 14 9.89 -28.66 -12.77
N ALA A 15 8.97 -29.05 -11.89
CA ALA A 15 8.72 -28.32 -10.63
C ALA A 15 10.00 -28.12 -9.79
N VAL A 16 10.91 -29.10 -9.77
CA VAL A 16 12.19 -28.98 -9.06
C VAL A 16 13.14 -27.99 -9.75
N GLN A 17 13.11 -27.89 -11.09
CA GLN A 17 13.89 -26.85 -11.79
C GLN A 17 13.32 -25.46 -11.49
N MET A 18 11.99 -25.29 -11.54
CA MET A 18 11.34 -24.03 -11.17
C MET A 18 11.63 -23.65 -9.71
N ALA A 19 11.58 -24.61 -8.79
CA ALA A 19 11.95 -24.37 -7.40
C ALA A 19 13.41 -23.92 -7.25
N ASN A 20 14.37 -24.60 -7.89
CA ASN A 20 15.77 -24.18 -7.82
C ASN A 20 16.04 -22.85 -8.53
N GLU A 21 15.20 -22.44 -9.47
CA GLU A 21 15.30 -21.14 -10.13
C GLU A 21 14.97 -20.00 -9.16
N ILE A 22 13.88 -20.11 -8.39
CA ILE A 22 13.41 -19.03 -7.51
C ILE A 22 14.07 -19.03 -6.12
N PHE A 23 14.65 -20.14 -5.68
CA PHE A 23 15.35 -20.23 -4.40
C PHE A 23 16.80 -19.75 -4.51
N GLY A 24 17.14 -18.73 -3.75
CA GLY A 24 18.50 -18.18 -3.63
C GLY A 24 19.24 -18.71 -2.40
N ASN A 25 20.11 -17.86 -1.85
CA ASN A 25 20.90 -18.20 -0.67
C ASN A 25 20.01 -18.34 0.58
N GLY A 26 20.47 -19.12 1.56
CA GLY A 26 19.77 -19.26 2.83
C GLY A 26 18.69 -20.34 2.88
N ALA A 27 18.50 -21.13 1.82
CA ALA A 27 17.63 -22.32 1.86
C ALA A 27 18.14 -23.46 0.97
N THR A 28 17.68 -24.67 1.27
CA THR A 28 17.92 -25.86 0.44
C THR A 28 16.59 -26.48 0.03
N VAL A 29 16.35 -26.57 -1.28
CA VAL A 29 15.18 -27.26 -1.84
C VAL A 29 15.27 -28.77 -1.57
N VAL A 30 14.23 -29.33 -0.97
CA VAL A 30 14.08 -30.76 -0.67
C VAL A 30 13.28 -31.46 -1.77
N GLY A 31 12.22 -30.80 -2.26
CA GLY A 31 11.35 -31.32 -3.30
C GLY A 31 10.37 -30.26 -3.79
N ALA A 32 9.76 -30.50 -4.93
CA ALA A 32 8.75 -29.60 -5.47
C ALA A 32 7.74 -30.37 -6.33
N SER A 33 6.52 -29.85 -6.39
CA SER A 33 5.44 -30.33 -7.24
C SER A 33 4.73 -29.15 -7.90
N TYR A 34 4.15 -29.40 -9.07
CA TYR A 34 3.38 -28.41 -9.82
C TYR A 34 2.01 -28.99 -10.13
N SER A 35 0.98 -28.15 -9.99
CA SER A 35 -0.41 -28.44 -10.33
C SER A 35 -0.93 -27.34 -11.23
N GLY A 36 -1.32 -27.70 -12.45
CA GLY A 36 -1.78 -26.77 -13.48
C GLY A 36 -1.56 -27.37 -14.86
N TRP A 37 -1.93 -26.63 -15.90
CA TRP A 37 -1.61 -27.07 -17.26
C TRP A 37 -0.12 -26.90 -17.55
N SER A 38 0.46 -27.78 -18.38
CA SER A 38 1.90 -27.80 -18.62
C SER A 38 2.43 -26.59 -19.39
N GLN A 39 1.56 -25.80 -20.01
CA GLN A 39 1.92 -24.56 -20.71
C GLN A 39 1.57 -23.30 -19.89
N SER A 40 1.07 -23.48 -18.67
CA SER A 40 0.70 -22.41 -17.74
C SER A 40 1.83 -22.10 -16.75
N SER A 41 3.03 -22.64 -16.99
CA SER A 41 4.21 -22.35 -16.20
C SER A 41 5.49 -22.52 -17.00
N GLY A 42 6.58 -21.91 -16.56
CA GLY A 42 7.91 -22.13 -17.13
C GLY A 42 8.98 -21.26 -16.47
N ILE A 43 10.23 -21.52 -16.85
CA ILE A 43 11.36 -20.65 -16.47
C ILE A 43 11.57 -19.63 -17.58
N TYR A 44 11.48 -18.34 -17.26
CA TYR A 44 11.80 -17.27 -18.20
C TYR A 44 13.28 -16.87 -18.07
N SER A 45 13.82 -16.25 -19.12
CA SER A 45 15.20 -15.75 -19.13
C SER A 45 15.35 -14.51 -20.01
N ASN A 46 16.42 -13.74 -19.79
CA ASN A 46 16.69 -12.47 -20.47
C ASN A 46 15.63 -11.39 -20.19
N GLY A 47 14.93 -11.47 -19.06
CA GLY A 47 13.83 -10.58 -18.66
C GLY A 47 14.23 -9.11 -18.73
N ASP A 48 15.36 -8.74 -18.13
CA ASP A 48 15.84 -7.36 -18.07
C ASP A 48 16.14 -6.78 -19.46
N SER A 49 16.52 -7.64 -20.40
CA SER A 49 16.85 -7.23 -21.78
C SER A 49 15.66 -7.26 -22.74
N VAL A 50 14.68 -8.14 -22.51
CA VAL A 50 13.54 -8.37 -23.41
C VAL A 50 12.29 -7.63 -22.93
N SER A 51 11.98 -7.65 -21.64
CA SER A 51 10.82 -6.99 -21.04
C SER A 51 11.22 -6.13 -19.83
N PRO A 52 12.10 -5.13 -20.04
CA PRO A 52 12.60 -4.28 -18.96
C PRO A 52 11.46 -3.58 -18.22
N GLY A 53 11.53 -3.60 -16.90
CA GLY A 53 10.53 -2.98 -16.01
C GLY A 53 9.28 -3.83 -15.74
N VAL A 54 9.02 -4.89 -16.53
CA VAL A 54 7.90 -5.80 -16.31
C VAL A 54 8.33 -7.06 -15.56
N THR A 55 9.46 -7.66 -15.94
CA THR A 55 9.99 -8.83 -15.22
C THR A 55 10.67 -8.38 -13.92
N PRO A 56 10.49 -9.07 -12.78
CA PRO A 56 11.13 -8.72 -11.51
C PRO A 56 12.62 -9.09 -11.43
N GLY A 57 13.21 -9.59 -12.52
CA GLY A 57 14.63 -9.91 -12.66
C GLY A 57 14.92 -10.56 -14.01
N ASP A 58 16.20 -10.79 -14.33
CA ASP A 58 16.61 -11.33 -15.64
C ASP A 58 16.17 -12.78 -15.88
N THR A 59 16.04 -13.57 -14.81
CA THR A 59 15.52 -14.93 -14.85
C THR A 59 14.48 -15.13 -13.74
N GLY A 60 13.70 -16.20 -13.85
CA GLY A 60 12.67 -16.52 -12.86
C GLY A 60 11.65 -17.50 -13.37
N VAL A 61 10.53 -17.61 -12.64
CA VAL A 61 9.42 -18.50 -12.97
C VAL A 61 8.19 -17.69 -13.29
N ILE A 62 7.50 -18.04 -14.37
CA ILE A 62 6.18 -17.52 -14.70
C ILE A 62 5.14 -18.59 -14.39
N LEU A 63 4.06 -18.21 -13.72
CA LEU A 63 2.81 -18.97 -13.59
C LEU A 63 1.71 -18.15 -14.27
N SER A 64 0.83 -18.78 -15.02
CA SER A 64 -0.21 -18.11 -15.81
C SER A 64 -1.54 -18.82 -15.62
N THR A 65 -2.65 -18.08 -15.61
CA THR A 65 -3.98 -18.70 -15.76
C THR A 65 -4.26 -19.11 -17.20
N GLY A 66 -3.53 -18.51 -18.15
CA GLY A 66 -3.48 -18.85 -19.56
C GLY A 66 -2.21 -19.60 -19.99
N ARG A 67 -1.69 -19.23 -21.17
CA ARG A 67 -0.40 -19.73 -21.69
C ARG A 67 0.73 -18.81 -21.28
N ALA A 68 1.72 -19.34 -20.57
CA ALA A 68 2.92 -18.60 -20.19
C ALA A 68 3.63 -18.00 -21.42
N SER A 69 3.70 -18.72 -22.54
CA SER A 69 4.33 -18.21 -23.77
C SER A 69 3.61 -17.02 -24.42
N HIS A 70 2.38 -16.69 -24.01
CA HIS A 70 1.61 -15.54 -24.53
C HIS A 70 1.86 -14.25 -23.76
N PHE A 71 2.66 -14.28 -22.68
CA PHE A 71 3.02 -13.09 -21.92
C PHE A 71 3.65 -11.96 -22.77
N THR A 72 4.35 -12.32 -23.86
CA THR A 72 4.87 -11.35 -24.84
C THR A 72 4.61 -11.83 -26.27
N ASN A 73 4.39 -10.89 -27.18
CA ASN A 73 4.33 -11.19 -28.61
C ASN A 73 5.70 -11.41 -29.25
N SER A 74 5.72 -12.27 -30.27
CA SER A 74 6.91 -12.51 -31.10
C SER A 74 7.10 -11.51 -32.25
N ARG A 75 6.03 -10.79 -32.63
CA ARG A 75 5.99 -9.84 -33.75
C ARG A 75 4.90 -8.81 -33.53
N GLY A 76 5.02 -7.66 -34.20
CA GLY A 76 4.00 -6.61 -34.15
C GLY A 76 4.27 -5.61 -33.02
N GLN A 77 3.19 -5.19 -32.36
CA GLN A 77 3.24 -4.32 -31.18
C GLN A 77 3.25 -5.18 -29.92
N ALA A 78 3.78 -4.62 -28.82
CA ALA A 78 3.94 -5.35 -27.58
C ALA A 78 2.62 -5.87 -26.99
N ASN A 79 1.56 -5.05 -27.07
CA ASN A 79 0.17 -5.36 -26.71
C ASN A 79 -0.69 -5.15 -27.97
N GLN A 80 -1.35 -6.20 -28.48
CA GLN A 80 -2.12 -6.17 -29.73
C GLN A 80 -3.59 -6.55 -29.56
N ASP A 81 -3.89 -7.44 -28.63
CA ASP A 81 -5.18 -8.05 -28.41
C ASP A 81 -5.69 -7.63 -27.02
N THR A 82 -6.60 -6.66 -26.99
CA THR A 82 -7.20 -6.09 -25.76
C THR A 82 -8.11 -7.07 -24.98
N ASN A 83 -8.03 -8.38 -25.27
CA ASN A 83 -8.86 -9.43 -24.69
C ASN A 83 -8.15 -10.79 -24.79
N THR A 84 -6.84 -10.84 -24.55
CA THR A 84 -6.11 -12.11 -24.62
C THR A 84 -6.67 -13.06 -23.57
N SER A 85 -7.24 -14.18 -24.03
CA SER A 85 -7.80 -15.21 -23.15
C SER A 85 -7.54 -16.59 -23.74
N THR A 86 -6.91 -17.41 -22.93
CA THR A 86 -6.53 -18.77 -23.25
C THR A 86 -6.94 -19.67 -22.10
N ASN A 87 -8.23 -19.98 -21.98
CA ASN A 87 -8.71 -20.96 -21.00
C ASN A 87 -7.85 -22.24 -21.01
N THR A 88 -7.52 -22.73 -19.81
CA THR A 88 -6.62 -23.87 -19.63
C THR A 88 -7.31 -24.99 -18.87
N PRO A 89 -6.87 -26.26 -19.01
CA PRO A 89 -7.38 -27.35 -18.17
C PRO A 89 -6.76 -27.32 -16.75
N GLY A 90 -6.46 -26.13 -16.22
CA GLY A 90 -5.87 -25.93 -14.88
C GLY A 90 -6.78 -26.42 -13.76
N ALA A 91 -6.28 -26.37 -12.52
CA ALA A 91 -7.03 -26.90 -11.38
C ALA A 91 -8.16 -25.93 -10.98
N SER A 92 -9.41 -26.32 -11.15
CA SER A 92 -10.56 -25.54 -10.66
C SER A 92 -11.00 -25.95 -9.24
N ASN A 93 -11.63 -25.02 -8.53
CA ASN A 93 -12.16 -25.18 -7.18
C ASN A 93 -11.11 -25.65 -6.16
N ASP A 94 -9.90 -25.08 -6.23
CA ASP A 94 -8.90 -25.34 -5.21
C ASP A 94 -9.36 -24.74 -3.88
N ALA A 95 -9.32 -25.53 -2.80
CA ALA A 95 -9.93 -25.14 -1.53
C ALA A 95 -9.25 -23.92 -0.89
N GLN A 96 -7.94 -23.72 -1.07
CA GLN A 96 -7.24 -22.57 -0.49
C GLN A 96 -7.50 -21.31 -1.31
N PHE A 97 -7.52 -21.41 -2.63
CA PHE A 97 -7.94 -20.30 -3.50
C PHE A 97 -9.41 -19.94 -3.29
N ASN A 98 -10.32 -20.91 -3.19
CA ASN A 98 -11.74 -20.59 -2.92
C ASN A 98 -11.94 -19.90 -1.58
N ALA A 99 -11.15 -20.26 -0.57
CA ALA A 99 -11.21 -19.64 0.75
C ALA A 99 -10.70 -18.19 0.72
N LEU A 100 -9.62 -17.93 -0.04
CA LEU A 100 -9.05 -16.59 -0.19
C LEU A 100 -9.97 -15.70 -1.06
N ALA A 101 -10.49 -16.21 -2.18
CA ALA A 101 -11.39 -15.48 -3.07
C ALA A 101 -12.83 -15.32 -2.54
N GLY A 102 -13.23 -16.09 -1.53
CA GLY A 102 -14.62 -16.15 -1.04
C GLY A 102 -15.64 -16.73 -2.02
N THR A 103 -15.19 -17.26 -3.16
CA THR A 103 -15.99 -17.83 -4.25
C THR A 103 -15.25 -18.98 -4.94
N ASN A 104 -15.79 -19.54 -6.02
CA ASN A 104 -15.11 -20.58 -6.80
C ASN A 104 -14.01 -19.98 -7.69
N THR A 105 -12.85 -20.63 -7.73
CA THR A 105 -11.76 -20.31 -8.64
C THR A 105 -11.57 -21.35 -9.74
N TYR A 106 -10.91 -20.95 -10.83
CA TYR A 106 -10.69 -21.77 -12.02
C TYR A 106 -9.22 -21.73 -12.45
N ASP A 107 -8.85 -22.71 -13.29
CA ASP A 107 -7.63 -22.75 -14.08
C ASP A 107 -6.30 -22.49 -13.34
N ALA A 108 -6.24 -22.87 -12.05
CA ALA A 108 -5.10 -22.54 -11.20
C ALA A 108 -3.77 -23.17 -11.67
N SER A 109 -2.71 -22.36 -11.60
CA SER A 109 -1.30 -22.72 -11.82
C SER A 109 -0.53 -22.54 -10.51
N ILE A 110 -0.10 -23.66 -9.91
CA ILE A 110 0.36 -23.72 -8.52
C ILE A 110 1.68 -24.49 -8.42
N LEU A 111 2.70 -23.85 -7.85
CA LEU A 111 3.98 -24.45 -7.49
C LEU A 111 4.02 -24.67 -5.97
N THR A 112 4.35 -25.88 -5.53
CA THR A 112 4.60 -26.20 -4.12
C THR A 112 6.04 -26.67 -3.95
N VAL A 113 6.76 -26.09 -2.99
CA VAL A 113 8.16 -26.38 -2.73
C VAL A 113 8.37 -26.69 -1.25
N ASP A 114 8.99 -27.83 -0.99
CA ASP A 114 9.48 -28.18 0.34
C ASP A 114 10.96 -27.80 0.43
N PHE A 115 11.35 -27.09 1.48
CA PHE A 115 12.70 -26.55 1.64
C PHE A 115 13.14 -26.50 3.11
N ILE A 116 14.44 -26.43 3.35
CA ILE A 116 15.03 -26.24 4.67
C ILE A 116 15.74 -24.88 4.69
N PRO A 117 15.22 -23.88 5.41
CA PRO A 117 15.84 -22.57 5.53
C PRO A 117 16.92 -22.55 6.63
N VAL A 118 17.88 -21.63 6.49
CA VAL A 118 18.91 -21.34 7.48
C VAL A 118 18.40 -20.37 8.53
N GLY A 119 17.72 -19.30 8.10
CA GLY A 119 17.07 -18.30 8.95
C GLY A 119 15.60 -18.63 9.25
N ASP A 120 14.98 -17.79 10.06
CA ASP A 120 13.55 -17.80 10.40
C ASP A 120 12.72 -16.84 9.53
N THR A 121 13.39 -16.02 8.72
CA THR A 121 12.78 -15.12 7.76
C THR A 121 13.41 -15.30 6.38
N MET A 122 12.58 -15.25 5.35
CA MET A 122 12.98 -15.14 3.95
C MET A 122 12.10 -14.12 3.25
N SER A 123 12.54 -13.54 2.13
CA SER A 123 11.69 -12.74 1.25
C SER A 123 11.33 -13.50 -0.03
N ILE A 124 10.45 -12.94 -0.86
CA ILE A 124 10.19 -13.38 -2.24
C ILE A 124 9.78 -12.16 -3.05
N GLN A 125 10.24 -12.06 -4.29
CA GLN A 125 9.93 -10.93 -5.18
C GLN A 125 9.14 -11.42 -6.40
N PHE A 126 8.09 -10.68 -6.75
CA PHE A 126 7.25 -11.01 -7.91
C PHE A 126 6.60 -9.79 -8.56
N VAL A 127 6.12 -9.97 -9.79
CA VAL A 127 5.23 -9.05 -10.50
C VAL A 127 3.96 -9.79 -10.86
N TYR A 128 2.83 -9.11 -10.70
CA TYR A 128 1.54 -9.55 -11.21
C TYR A 128 1.16 -8.71 -12.43
N SER A 129 0.64 -9.35 -13.47
CA SER A 129 0.23 -8.68 -14.73
C SER A 129 -1.03 -9.32 -15.27
N SER A 130 -1.93 -8.52 -15.84
CA SER A 130 -3.24 -9.00 -16.29
C SER A 130 -3.82 -8.17 -17.44
N GLU A 131 -4.65 -8.83 -18.25
CA GLU A 131 -5.57 -8.23 -19.23
C GLU A 131 -6.85 -7.67 -18.58
N GLU A 132 -7.10 -7.95 -17.29
CA GLU A 132 -8.24 -7.39 -16.55
C GLU A 132 -8.00 -5.94 -16.10
N TYR A 133 -6.76 -5.47 -16.16
CA TYR A 133 -6.41 -4.07 -15.97
C TYR A 133 -6.72 -3.25 -17.22
N PRO A 134 -7.15 -1.97 -17.11
CA PRO A 134 -7.73 -1.32 -15.93
C PRO A 134 -9.25 -1.53 -15.78
N GLU A 135 -9.92 -2.23 -16.69
CA GLU A 135 -11.38 -2.23 -16.83
C GLU A 135 -12.13 -2.93 -15.70
N TYR A 136 -11.52 -3.89 -15.02
CA TYR A 136 -12.19 -4.74 -14.03
C TYR A 136 -11.70 -4.55 -12.58
N VAL A 137 -10.94 -3.48 -12.31
CA VAL A 137 -10.33 -3.16 -10.98
C VAL A 137 -11.29 -3.09 -9.78
N ASN A 138 -12.61 -3.07 -10.00
CA ASN A 138 -13.65 -3.07 -8.96
C ASN A 138 -14.63 -4.26 -9.11
N SER A 139 -14.18 -5.34 -9.73
CA SER A 139 -14.99 -6.51 -10.07
C SER A 139 -14.77 -7.67 -9.10
N ILE A 140 -15.77 -8.56 -9.00
CA ILE A 140 -15.66 -9.82 -8.24
C ILE A 140 -14.94 -10.93 -9.01
N TYR A 141 -14.36 -10.59 -10.17
CA TYR A 141 -13.78 -11.54 -11.13
C TYR A 141 -12.24 -11.52 -11.15
N ASN A 142 -11.60 -10.76 -10.26
CA ASN A 142 -10.16 -10.51 -10.29
C ASN A 142 -9.33 -11.79 -10.06
N ASP A 143 -8.46 -12.13 -11.00
CA ASP A 143 -7.51 -13.24 -10.84
C ASP A 143 -6.61 -13.00 -9.62
N MET A 144 -6.40 -14.06 -8.84
CA MET A 144 -5.83 -13.92 -7.51
C MET A 144 -4.51 -14.67 -7.38
N VAL A 145 -3.52 -14.00 -6.79
CA VAL A 145 -2.25 -14.62 -6.40
C VAL A 145 -2.35 -15.07 -4.95
N GLY A 146 -1.99 -16.33 -4.71
CA GLY A 146 -2.02 -16.92 -3.38
C GLY A 146 -0.66 -17.44 -2.96
N VAL A 147 -0.20 -17.03 -1.78
CA VAL A 147 1.03 -17.52 -1.15
C VAL A 147 0.72 -18.09 0.23
N TRP A 148 1.18 -19.30 0.50
CA TRP A 148 1.05 -19.96 1.79
C TRP A 148 2.38 -20.55 2.24
N VAL A 149 2.74 -20.32 3.51
CA VAL A 149 3.90 -20.93 4.15
C VAL A 149 3.41 -21.80 5.30
N ASN A 150 3.77 -23.09 5.27
CA ASN A 150 3.33 -24.09 6.24
C ASN A 150 1.80 -24.14 6.44
N GLY A 151 1.05 -23.80 5.39
CA GLY A 151 -0.42 -23.76 5.36
C GLY A 151 -1.05 -22.45 5.84
N ALA A 152 -0.27 -21.51 6.38
CA ALA A 152 -0.74 -20.15 6.69
C ALA A 152 -0.60 -19.24 5.47
N SER A 153 -1.62 -18.42 5.18
CA SER A 153 -1.56 -17.43 4.10
C SER A 153 -0.56 -16.32 4.43
N VAL A 154 0.12 -15.82 3.41
CA VAL A 154 1.00 -14.66 3.48
C VAL A 154 0.33 -13.53 2.69
N SER A 155 0.26 -12.36 3.30
CA SER A 155 -0.40 -11.17 2.76
C SER A 155 0.64 -10.09 2.44
N LEU A 156 0.36 -9.24 1.47
CA LEU A 156 1.15 -8.05 1.20
C LEU A 156 1.03 -7.07 2.39
N ALA A 157 2.04 -6.20 2.54
CA ALA A 157 2.02 -5.16 3.56
C ALA A 157 1.24 -3.90 3.14
N VAL A 158 0.89 -3.77 1.85
CA VAL A 158 0.21 -2.60 1.30
C VAL A 158 -1.31 -2.80 1.15
N GLY A 159 -2.07 -1.73 1.39
CA GLY A 159 -3.52 -1.68 1.20
C GLY A 159 -4.30 -2.66 2.08
N ASP A 160 -5.17 -3.49 1.51
CA ASP A 160 -5.95 -4.50 2.26
C ASP A 160 -5.19 -5.82 2.53
N GLY A 161 -3.94 -5.88 2.08
CA GLY A 161 -3.04 -7.03 2.24
C GLY A 161 -3.22 -8.13 1.20
N ASP A 162 -4.09 -7.96 0.20
CA ASP A 162 -4.16 -8.85 -0.96
C ASP A 162 -3.24 -8.37 -2.09
N SER A 163 -2.85 -9.28 -2.99
CA SER A 163 -2.03 -8.99 -4.19
C SER A 163 -2.86 -8.88 -5.46
N ASP A 164 -4.18 -8.73 -5.31
CA ASP A 164 -5.14 -8.69 -6.39
C ASP A 164 -5.26 -7.28 -7.02
N ILE A 165 -6.01 -7.24 -8.12
CA ILE A 165 -6.32 -6.02 -8.89
C ILE A 165 -7.16 -5.02 -8.06
N GLY A 166 -7.93 -5.52 -7.08
CA GLY A 166 -8.70 -4.68 -6.16
C GLY A 166 -7.80 -3.82 -5.27
N ASN A 167 -6.63 -4.34 -4.89
CA ASN A 167 -5.70 -3.66 -3.99
C ASN A 167 -4.70 -2.70 -4.69
N ILE A 168 -4.26 -3.00 -5.92
CA ILE A 168 -3.27 -2.18 -6.65
C ILE A 168 -3.78 -1.81 -8.04
N HIS A 169 -4.14 -0.55 -8.28
CA HIS A 169 -4.59 -0.05 -9.59
C HIS A 169 -4.47 1.48 -9.69
N ALA A 170 -4.83 2.05 -10.85
CA ALA A 170 -4.70 3.47 -11.17
C ALA A 170 -5.40 4.48 -10.22
N THR A 171 -6.19 4.01 -9.26
CA THR A 171 -6.88 4.86 -8.27
C THR A 171 -6.66 4.41 -6.82
N ASN A 172 -5.95 3.29 -6.59
CA ASN A 172 -5.65 2.74 -5.27
C ASN A 172 -4.23 2.15 -5.33
N ASN A 173 -3.28 2.67 -4.55
CA ASN A 173 -1.84 2.35 -4.69
C ASN A 173 -1.29 2.59 -6.11
N GLU A 174 -1.66 3.71 -6.75
CA GLU A 174 -1.33 4.00 -8.16
C GLU A 174 0.17 3.99 -8.49
N ASN A 175 1.03 4.26 -7.51
CA ASN A 175 2.48 4.20 -7.73
C ASN A 175 2.96 2.76 -7.93
N LEU A 176 2.23 1.77 -7.43
CA LEU A 176 2.58 0.36 -7.55
C LEU A 176 2.02 -0.27 -8.84
N TYR A 177 1.30 0.51 -9.65
CA TYR A 177 0.65 0.07 -10.88
C TYR A 177 1.29 0.73 -12.11
N ASN A 178 1.44 -0.04 -13.18
CA ASN A 178 1.87 0.44 -14.49
C ASN A 178 0.80 0.13 -15.53
N ASP A 179 0.30 1.17 -16.18
CA ASP A 179 -0.60 1.07 -17.34
C ASP A 179 0.19 0.69 -18.59
N ASN A 180 -0.30 -0.31 -19.32
CA ASN A 180 0.26 -0.75 -20.59
C ASN A 180 -0.76 -0.73 -21.75
N THR A 181 -1.93 -0.10 -21.58
CA THR A 181 -2.95 0.05 -22.63
C THR A 181 -2.45 0.82 -23.88
N THR A 182 -1.35 1.56 -23.74
CA THR A 182 -0.67 2.27 -24.84
C THR A 182 0.57 1.53 -25.37
N SER A 183 0.75 0.26 -24.97
CA SER A 183 1.86 -0.63 -25.33
C SER A 183 3.23 -0.01 -25.03
N ASP A 184 3.39 0.62 -23.87
CA ASP A 184 4.66 1.25 -23.46
C ASP A 184 5.68 0.27 -22.90
N PHE A 185 5.24 -0.94 -22.55
CA PHE A 185 6.06 -2.04 -22.05
C PHE A 185 5.93 -3.27 -22.95
N ASN A 186 6.97 -4.12 -22.97
CA ASN A 186 6.97 -5.34 -23.78
C ASN A 186 6.29 -6.50 -23.05
N THR A 187 4.97 -6.41 -22.91
CA THR A 187 4.07 -7.47 -22.47
C THR A 187 2.75 -7.32 -23.22
N GLU A 188 2.05 -8.44 -23.41
CA GLU A 188 0.70 -8.39 -23.99
C GLU A 188 -0.30 -7.77 -23.03
N MET A 189 -0.06 -7.92 -21.73
CA MET A 189 -0.98 -7.52 -20.66
C MET A 189 -1.27 -6.02 -20.67
N ASP A 190 -2.51 -5.64 -20.39
CA ASP A 190 -2.98 -4.25 -20.35
C ASP A 190 -2.48 -3.49 -19.11
N GLY A 191 -2.10 -4.18 -18.03
CA GLY A 191 -1.46 -3.58 -16.87
C GLY A 191 -0.67 -4.56 -16.01
N PHE A 192 0.22 -4.04 -15.18
CA PHE A 192 1.06 -4.84 -14.28
C PHE A 192 1.53 -4.04 -13.06
N THR A 193 1.92 -4.74 -11.99
CA THR A 193 2.45 -4.12 -10.77
C THR A 193 3.93 -3.79 -10.92
N VAL A 194 4.45 -2.86 -10.12
CA VAL A 194 5.91 -2.84 -9.83
C VAL A 194 6.32 -4.17 -9.17
N THR A 195 7.62 -4.42 -9.03
CA THR A 195 8.08 -5.58 -8.25
C THR A 195 7.60 -5.45 -6.81
N LEU A 196 6.81 -6.43 -6.38
CA LEU A 196 6.29 -6.58 -5.02
C LEU A 196 7.14 -7.57 -4.24
N THR A 197 7.02 -7.53 -2.91
CA THR A 197 7.71 -8.43 -1.99
C THR A 197 6.75 -9.06 -0.99
N LEU A 198 7.09 -10.24 -0.47
CA LEU A 198 6.45 -10.81 0.72
C LEU A 198 7.50 -11.30 1.72
N THR A 199 7.28 -11.00 2.99
CA THR A 199 8.06 -11.56 4.09
C THR A 199 7.51 -12.92 4.52
N LEU A 200 8.36 -13.95 4.46
CA LEU A 200 8.04 -15.35 4.73
C LEU A 200 8.59 -15.76 6.11
N ASN A 201 7.69 -16.03 7.05
CA ASN A 201 8.05 -16.60 8.35
C ASN A 201 8.22 -18.12 8.24
N VAL A 202 9.42 -18.62 8.52
CA VAL A 202 9.81 -20.02 8.33
C VAL A 202 10.49 -20.60 9.57
N ASN A 203 10.59 -21.92 9.65
CA ASN A 203 11.22 -22.61 10.77
C ASN A 203 12.65 -23.04 10.41
N PRO A 204 13.70 -22.47 11.04
CA PRO A 204 15.09 -22.79 10.72
C PRO A 204 15.44 -24.28 10.89
N GLY A 205 16.23 -24.82 9.97
CA GLY A 205 16.83 -26.15 10.09
C GLY A 205 15.86 -27.34 10.01
N VAL A 206 14.58 -27.09 9.72
CA VAL A 206 13.56 -28.13 9.49
C VAL A 206 12.86 -27.90 8.15
N VAL A 207 12.13 -28.92 7.67
CA VAL A 207 11.39 -28.81 6.41
C VAL A 207 10.20 -27.87 6.60
N ASN A 208 10.14 -26.84 5.76
CA ASN A 208 9.01 -25.96 5.56
C ASN A 208 8.42 -26.22 4.18
N SER A 209 7.19 -25.77 3.96
CA SER A 209 6.52 -25.87 2.66
C SER A 209 5.99 -24.49 2.24
N ILE A 210 6.35 -24.03 1.05
CA ILE A 210 5.74 -22.87 0.40
C ILE A 210 4.86 -23.36 -0.74
N ARG A 211 3.64 -22.82 -0.81
CA ARG A 211 2.71 -22.98 -1.92
C ARG A 211 2.45 -21.61 -2.51
N ILE A 212 2.71 -21.44 -3.80
CA ILE A 212 2.51 -20.18 -4.52
C ILE A 212 1.80 -20.46 -5.83
N GLY A 213 0.85 -19.62 -6.22
CA GLY A 213 0.15 -19.78 -7.48
C GLY A 213 -0.76 -18.63 -7.83
N ILE A 214 -1.41 -18.77 -8.98
CA ILE A 214 -2.41 -17.85 -9.52
C ILE A 214 -3.63 -18.66 -9.99
N ALA A 215 -4.82 -18.10 -9.86
CA ALA A 215 -6.06 -18.74 -10.32
C ALA A 215 -7.09 -17.69 -10.76
N ASP A 216 -7.94 -18.07 -11.72
CA ASP A 216 -9.04 -17.22 -12.15
C ASP A 216 -10.12 -17.16 -11.07
N VAL A 217 -10.76 -16.00 -10.89
CA VAL A 217 -11.85 -15.86 -9.92
C VAL A 217 -13.18 -15.70 -10.64
N ALA A 218 -14.13 -16.57 -10.30
CA ALA A 218 -15.53 -16.53 -10.73
C ALA A 218 -15.83 -16.72 -12.24
N ASP A 219 -14.97 -16.31 -13.17
CA ASP A 219 -14.99 -16.80 -14.56
C ASP A 219 -13.61 -17.30 -15.02
N SER A 220 -13.41 -17.54 -16.32
CA SER A 220 -12.14 -18.05 -16.89
C SER A 220 -11.74 -17.24 -18.13
N ASN A 221 -12.20 -15.99 -18.19
CA ASN A 221 -11.91 -15.05 -19.27
C ASN A 221 -10.73 -14.18 -18.85
N TYR A 222 -9.94 -13.74 -19.82
CA TYR A 222 -8.71 -12.96 -19.64
C TYR A 222 -7.56 -13.76 -19.01
N ASP A 223 -6.34 -13.56 -19.49
CA ASP A 223 -5.16 -14.26 -18.98
C ASP A 223 -4.42 -13.34 -17.99
N SER A 224 -4.04 -13.89 -16.83
CA SER A 224 -3.15 -13.23 -15.87
C SER A 224 -1.87 -14.02 -15.65
N ASN A 225 -0.82 -13.32 -15.21
CA ASN A 225 0.48 -13.90 -14.97
C ASN A 225 1.08 -13.44 -13.64
N LEU A 226 1.74 -14.38 -12.98
CA LEU A 226 2.60 -14.19 -11.82
C LEU A 226 4.04 -14.51 -12.22
N LEU A 227 4.89 -13.50 -12.25
CA LEU A 227 6.32 -13.63 -12.52
C LEU A 227 7.08 -13.56 -11.20
N ILE A 228 7.84 -14.58 -10.85
CA ILE A 228 8.62 -14.69 -9.62
C ILE A 228 10.10 -14.57 -9.97
N ALA A 229 10.83 -13.65 -9.34
CA ALA A 229 12.25 -13.42 -9.63
C ALA A 229 13.12 -14.62 -9.23
N GLY A 230 14.09 -14.93 -10.09
CA GLY A 230 15.12 -15.95 -9.84
C GLY A 230 15.93 -15.62 -8.59
N GLY A 231 16.16 -16.62 -7.74
CA GLY A 231 16.92 -16.48 -6.49
C GLY A 231 16.28 -15.57 -5.42
N SER A 232 15.07 -15.05 -5.64
CA SER A 232 14.44 -14.09 -4.72
C SER A 232 13.95 -14.71 -3.42
N ILE A 233 13.73 -16.03 -3.36
CA ILE A 233 13.47 -16.72 -2.10
C ILE A 233 14.79 -16.93 -1.36
N GLN A 234 15.17 -15.95 -0.55
CA GLN A 234 16.47 -15.91 0.12
C GLN A 234 16.41 -15.25 1.50
N SER A 235 17.49 -15.41 2.30
CA SER A 235 17.64 -14.82 3.65
C SER A 235 18.98 -14.10 3.88
N ASP A 236 19.72 -13.80 2.83
CA ASP A 236 21.02 -13.11 2.87
C ASP A 236 20.87 -11.58 2.89
N VAL A 237 19.88 -11.04 2.18
CA VAL A 237 19.54 -9.61 2.16
C VAL A 237 18.06 -9.52 2.40
N LEU A 238 17.64 -8.85 3.46
CA LEU A 238 16.22 -8.68 3.78
C LEU A 238 15.94 -7.19 3.86
N ALA A 239 15.13 -6.72 2.91
CA ALA A 239 14.56 -5.40 2.95
C ALA A 239 13.27 -5.47 3.79
N TYR A 240 13.10 -4.56 4.74
CA TYR A 240 11.91 -4.52 5.58
C TYR A 240 11.08 -3.28 5.27
N ASP A 241 9.76 -3.46 5.27
CA ASP A 241 8.85 -2.37 4.98
C ASP A 241 9.03 -1.21 5.96
N ASP A 242 9.03 -0.01 5.40
CA ASP A 242 9.16 1.24 6.11
C ASP A 242 7.84 1.99 6.11
N ALA A 243 7.59 2.71 7.20
CA ALA A 243 6.49 3.64 7.26
C ALA A 243 6.97 4.96 7.86
N PHE A 244 6.62 6.06 7.20
CA PHE A 244 6.95 7.41 7.65
C PHE A 244 5.72 8.29 7.59
N ASP A 245 5.33 8.85 8.71
CA ASP A 245 4.34 9.92 8.67
C ASP A 245 5.06 11.24 8.34
N VAL A 246 4.56 11.94 7.33
CA VAL A 246 5.17 13.15 6.79
C VAL A 246 4.20 14.30 6.95
N VAL A 247 4.68 15.37 7.58
CA VAL A 247 3.94 16.63 7.59
C VAL A 247 3.94 17.21 6.18
N GLN A 248 2.76 17.60 5.71
CA GLN A 248 2.53 18.15 4.37
C GLN A 248 3.49 19.36 4.10
N ASN A 249 4.19 19.35 2.96
CA ASN A 249 5.37 20.19 2.57
C ASN A 249 6.63 20.12 3.46
N GLY A 250 6.77 19.09 4.30
CA GLY A 250 8.08 18.71 4.79
C GLY A 250 8.95 18.21 3.63
N THR A 251 10.26 18.44 3.72
CA THR A 251 11.26 17.69 2.95
C THR A 251 11.93 16.70 3.89
N PRO A 252 11.20 15.70 4.44
CA PRO A 252 11.78 14.79 5.41
C PRO A 252 12.88 13.95 4.75
N THR A 253 13.74 13.45 5.60
CA THR A 253 14.73 12.44 5.26
C THR A 253 14.22 11.11 5.78
N LEU A 254 14.01 10.14 4.89
CA LEU A 254 13.50 8.81 5.19
C LEU A 254 14.69 7.85 5.23
N ASP A 255 14.99 7.29 6.40
CA ASP A 255 16.10 6.35 6.59
C ASP A 255 15.58 4.91 6.46
N VAL A 256 15.41 4.47 5.22
CA VAL A 256 14.86 3.15 4.88
C VAL A 256 15.84 2.01 5.17
N LEU A 257 17.14 2.29 5.22
CA LEU A 257 18.16 1.25 5.48
C LEU A 257 18.30 0.90 6.97
N ALA A 258 17.54 1.56 7.84
CA ALA A 258 17.70 1.46 9.30
C ALA A 258 17.22 0.11 9.87
N ASN A 259 16.21 -0.50 9.25
CA ASN A 259 15.62 -1.79 9.61
C ASN A 259 16.12 -2.94 8.72
N ASP A 260 16.72 -2.64 7.57
CA ASP A 260 17.23 -3.64 6.62
C ASP A 260 18.40 -4.47 7.15
N VAL A 261 18.44 -5.73 6.72
CA VAL A 261 19.43 -6.71 7.17
C VAL A 261 20.29 -7.21 6.03
N GLU A 262 21.59 -7.24 6.30
CA GLU A 262 22.58 -7.88 5.45
C GLU A 262 23.25 -8.99 6.27
N GLY A 263 23.12 -10.23 5.80
CA GLY A 263 23.58 -11.44 6.51
C GLY A 263 25.05 -11.79 6.33
N SER A 264 25.77 -11.13 5.41
CA SER A 264 27.14 -11.46 5.01
C SER A 264 28.24 -10.48 5.49
N GLY A 265 27.87 -9.44 6.23
CA GLY A 265 28.73 -8.35 6.72
C GLY A 265 29.07 -7.28 5.67
N GLY A 266 28.32 -7.20 4.58
CA GLY A 266 28.46 -6.25 3.48
C GLY A 266 27.84 -4.87 3.75
N THR A 267 27.86 -4.00 2.74
CA THR A 267 27.12 -2.72 2.75
C THR A 267 25.94 -2.85 1.81
N LEU A 268 24.77 -2.41 2.28
CA LEU A 268 23.57 -2.29 1.46
C LEU A 268 23.60 -0.98 0.67
N THR A 269 23.18 -1.05 -0.57
CA THR A 269 23.02 0.12 -1.44
C THR A 269 21.67 0.09 -2.10
N ILE A 270 20.99 1.23 -2.13
CA ILE A 270 19.73 1.38 -2.86
C ILE A 270 20.04 1.49 -4.35
N THR A 271 19.41 0.63 -5.15
CA THR A 271 19.62 0.58 -6.61
C THR A 271 18.40 1.04 -7.40
N HIS A 272 17.19 0.90 -6.84
CA HIS A 272 15.96 1.29 -7.51
C HIS A 272 14.97 1.97 -6.56
N ILE A 273 14.16 2.87 -7.12
CA ILE A 273 12.96 3.41 -6.49
C ILE A 273 11.82 3.14 -7.46
N ASN A 274 10.81 2.39 -7.02
CA ASN A 274 9.62 2.05 -7.79
C ASN A 274 9.95 1.41 -9.16
N GLY A 275 10.92 0.49 -9.16
CA GLY A 275 11.44 -0.17 -10.36
C GLY A 275 12.35 0.71 -11.25
N GLN A 276 12.51 2.00 -10.95
CA GLN A 276 13.40 2.90 -11.71
C GLN A 276 14.81 2.88 -11.12
N ALA A 277 15.82 2.63 -11.96
CA ALA A 277 17.21 2.62 -11.53
C ALA A 277 17.64 4.01 -11.04
N VAL A 278 18.25 4.06 -9.85
CA VAL A 278 18.71 5.29 -9.21
C VAL A 278 20.18 5.22 -8.82
N THR A 279 20.79 6.39 -8.71
CA THR A 279 22.10 6.59 -8.10
C THR A 279 21.99 7.77 -7.15
N THR A 280 22.99 8.00 -6.29
CA THR A 280 23.01 9.17 -5.41
C THR A 280 22.75 10.47 -6.19
N GLY A 281 21.75 11.23 -5.76
CA GLY A 281 21.27 12.47 -6.38
C GLY A 281 20.18 12.29 -7.42
N SER A 282 19.81 11.05 -7.79
CA SER A 282 18.65 10.78 -8.65
C SER A 282 17.35 11.13 -7.92
N THR A 283 16.39 11.70 -8.64
CA THR A 283 15.02 11.94 -8.18
C THR A 283 14.04 11.17 -9.07
N VAL A 284 13.14 10.41 -8.45
CA VAL A 284 12.03 9.73 -9.11
C VAL A 284 10.74 10.47 -8.75
N THR A 285 9.97 10.83 -9.78
CA THR A 285 8.61 11.35 -9.61
C THR A 285 7.64 10.18 -9.68
N LEU A 286 6.90 9.97 -8.60
CA LEU A 286 5.86 8.95 -8.48
C LEU A 286 4.61 9.34 -9.29
N ALA A 287 3.69 8.39 -9.54
CA ALA A 287 2.45 8.64 -10.27
C ALA A 287 1.58 9.72 -9.57
N THR A 288 1.58 9.69 -8.24
CA THR A 288 0.99 10.72 -7.36
C THR A 288 1.59 12.12 -7.53
N GLY A 289 2.70 12.27 -8.25
CA GLY A 289 3.45 13.51 -8.39
C GLY A 289 4.52 13.74 -7.31
N ALA A 290 4.48 12.97 -6.22
CA ALA A 290 5.48 13.04 -5.16
C ALA A 290 6.89 12.71 -5.70
N GLN A 291 7.91 13.37 -5.18
CA GLN A 291 9.29 13.20 -5.61
C GLN A 291 10.13 12.55 -4.52
N VAL A 292 10.83 11.48 -4.86
CA VAL A 292 11.74 10.75 -3.98
C VAL A 292 13.16 10.88 -4.51
N THR A 293 14.08 11.39 -3.70
CA THR A 293 15.48 11.65 -4.08
C THR A 293 16.41 10.78 -3.25
N LEU A 294 17.31 10.03 -3.88
CA LEU A 294 18.33 9.26 -3.16
C LEU A 294 19.47 10.17 -2.70
N ASN A 295 19.63 10.36 -1.39
CA ASN A 295 20.69 11.17 -0.80
C ASN A 295 22.04 10.43 -0.77
N ALA A 296 23.11 11.17 -0.51
CA ALA A 296 24.48 10.63 -0.47
C ALA A 296 24.79 9.77 0.76
N ASP A 297 23.97 9.87 1.80
CA ASP A 297 24.06 9.09 3.02
C ASP A 297 23.22 7.82 3.01
N GLY A 298 22.53 7.51 1.90
CA GLY A 298 21.70 6.31 1.76
C GLY A 298 20.24 6.50 2.19
N THR A 299 19.85 7.72 2.58
CA THR A 299 18.46 8.05 2.90
C THR A 299 17.69 8.57 1.68
N PHE A 300 16.36 8.66 1.77
CA PHE A 300 15.54 9.36 0.79
C PHE A 300 15.17 10.77 1.23
N GLY A 301 15.39 11.78 0.38
CA GLY A 301 14.70 13.06 0.46
C GLY A 301 13.33 12.92 -0.19
N TYR A 302 12.26 13.24 0.52
CA TYR A 302 10.89 13.12 0.01
C TYR A 302 10.22 14.48 -0.14
N VAL A 303 9.50 14.71 -1.22
CA VAL A 303 8.68 15.92 -1.46
C VAL A 303 7.30 15.45 -1.89
N ASN A 304 6.28 15.77 -1.09
CA ASN A 304 4.92 15.37 -1.38
C ASN A 304 4.32 16.25 -2.51
N ASP A 305 3.65 15.65 -3.49
CA ASP A 305 2.70 16.38 -4.34
C ASP A 305 1.35 16.35 -3.66
N ALA A 306 1.25 17.26 -2.71
CA ALA A 306 0.09 18.05 -2.49
C ALA A 306 -1.24 17.33 -2.04
N ASP A 307 -1.82 16.35 -2.74
CA ASP A 307 -3.18 15.85 -2.51
C ASP A 307 -3.33 14.50 -1.77
N ILE A 308 -2.34 14.06 -0.97
CA ILE A 308 -2.24 12.63 -0.63
C ILE A 308 -2.55 12.25 0.83
N GLU A 309 -3.33 11.18 1.00
CA GLU A 309 -3.67 10.53 2.29
C GLU A 309 -2.57 9.57 2.77
N GLU A 310 -2.16 8.69 1.87
CA GLU A 310 -1.19 7.62 2.06
C GLU A 310 -0.51 7.38 0.70
N VAL A 311 0.82 7.35 0.66
CA VAL A 311 1.63 7.05 -0.52
C VAL A 311 2.43 5.80 -0.25
N SER A 312 2.19 4.75 -1.02
CA SER A 312 3.06 3.58 -1.04
C SER A 312 3.95 3.62 -2.29
N PHE A 313 5.22 3.26 -2.16
CA PHE A 313 6.15 3.01 -3.25
C PHE A 313 7.16 1.92 -2.85
N THR A 314 7.89 1.35 -3.80
CA THR A 314 8.94 0.36 -3.47
C THR A 314 10.34 0.92 -3.58
N TYR A 315 11.29 0.31 -2.89
CA TYR A 315 12.71 0.50 -3.13
C TYR A 315 13.42 -0.86 -3.20
N THR A 316 14.55 -0.88 -3.89
CA THR A 316 15.39 -2.07 -4.00
C THR A 316 16.73 -1.81 -3.36
N ILE A 317 17.13 -2.68 -2.44
CA ILE A 317 18.48 -2.74 -1.89
C ILE A 317 19.26 -3.86 -2.57
N GLU A 318 20.57 -3.69 -2.66
CA GLU A 318 21.49 -4.69 -3.17
C GLU A 318 22.76 -4.70 -2.32
N ASN A 319 23.32 -5.90 -2.10
CA ASN A 319 24.63 -6.04 -1.49
C ASN A 319 25.75 -6.13 -2.55
N SER A 320 27.00 -6.13 -2.10
CA SER A 320 28.17 -6.21 -3.01
C SER A 320 28.29 -7.51 -3.82
N ALA A 321 27.47 -8.52 -3.53
CA ALA A 321 27.42 -9.79 -4.26
C ALA A 321 26.33 -9.82 -5.35
N GLY A 322 25.53 -8.75 -5.47
CA GLY A 322 24.41 -8.67 -6.41
C GLY A 322 23.14 -9.37 -5.93
N VAL A 323 23.04 -9.71 -4.64
CA VAL A 323 21.79 -10.18 -4.04
C VAL A 323 20.97 -8.96 -3.69
N SER A 324 19.73 -8.91 -4.19
CA SER A 324 18.82 -7.79 -3.99
C SER A 324 17.56 -8.20 -3.27
N ASP A 325 16.98 -7.24 -2.57
CA ASP A 325 15.64 -7.35 -2.01
C ASP A 325 14.83 -6.07 -2.19
N VAL A 326 13.51 -6.21 -2.14
CA VAL A 326 12.54 -5.13 -2.33
C VAL A 326 11.72 -4.99 -1.07
N ALA A 327 11.44 -3.75 -0.67
CA ALA A 327 10.49 -3.43 0.40
C ALA A 327 9.60 -2.24 0.03
N PHE A 328 8.49 -2.10 0.75
CA PHE A 328 7.58 -0.98 0.62
C PHE A 328 8.01 0.17 1.52
N VAL A 329 7.77 1.38 1.06
CA VAL A 329 7.73 2.59 1.88
C VAL A 329 6.31 3.14 1.83
N THR A 330 5.68 3.23 2.98
CA THR A 330 4.38 3.90 3.15
C THR A 330 4.60 5.28 3.78
N VAL A 331 4.04 6.32 3.16
CA VAL A 331 4.11 7.69 3.63
C VAL A 331 2.72 8.23 3.92
N ASN A 332 2.39 8.50 5.19
CA ASN A 332 1.07 9.03 5.57
C ASN A 332 1.09 10.52 5.86
N THR A 333 -0.07 11.17 5.74
CA THR A 333 -0.26 12.56 6.17
C THR A 333 -1.15 12.65 7.42
N ILE A 334 -0.71 13.40 8.43
CA ILE A 334 -1.38 13.48 9.73
C ILE A 334 -2.56 14.49 9.68
N PRO A 335 -3.77 14.14 10.18
CA PRO A 335 -4.90 15.08 10.27
C PRO A 335 -4.71 16.12 11.40
N CYS A 336 -5.06 17.39 11.15
CA CYS A 336 -4.87 18.48 12.11
C CYS A 336 -6.01 19.52 12.10
N PHE A 337 -6.25 20.15 13.24
CA PHE A 337 -7.09 21.34 13.38
C PHE A 337 -6.33 22.61 12.98
N VAL A 338 -7.02 23.64 12.49
CA VAL A 338 -6.41 24.98 12.36
C VAL A 338 -6.46 25.71 13.70
N ALA A 339 -5.38 26.41 14.07
CA ALA A 339 -5.34 27.26 15.27
C ALA A 339 -6.46 28.33 15.22
N GLY A 340 -7.12 28.53 16.35
CA GLY A 340 -8.32 29.35 16.49
C GLY A 340 -9.61 28.53 16.46
N THR A 341 -9.59 27.29 15.96
CA THR A 341 -10.75 26.39 16.01
C THR A 341 -11.20 26.18 17.46
N LEU A 342 -12.46 26.46 17.74
CA LEU A 342 -13.06 26.30 19.05
C LEU A 342 -13.53 24.86 19.26
N VAL A 343 -12.98 24.19 20.27
CA VAL A 343 -13.38 22.84 20.68
C VAL A 343 -14.27 22.93 21.93
N GLU A 344 -15.35 22.16 21.97
CA GLU A 344 -16.27 22.17 23.12
C GLU A 344 -15.62 21.61 24.39
N THR A 345 -15.74 22.36 25.49
CA THR A 345 -15.33 21.91 26.83
C THR A 345 -16.52 22.04 27.80
N PRO A 346 -16.51 21.35 28.96
CA PRO A 346 -17.57 21.51 29.97
C PRO A 346 -17.81 22.96 30.44
N SER A 347 -16.81 23.83 30.29
CA SER A 347 -16.87 25.25 30.65
C SER A 347 -17.21 26.19 29.48
N GLY A 348 -17.53 25.65 28.31
CA GLY A 348 -17.73 26.39 27.06
C GLY A 348 -16.62 26.15 26.04
N ALA A 349 -16.82 26.59 24.81
CA ALA A 349 -15.85 26.34 23.74
C ALA A 349 -14.53 27.09 23.99
N ARG A 350 -13.40 26.42 23.71
CA ARG A 350 -12.03 26.97 23.85
C ARG A 350 -11.25 26.74 22.58
N ALA A 351 -10.39 27.69 22.22
CA ALA A 351 -9.49 27.53 21.08
C ALA A 351 -8.56 26.32 21.30
N VAL A 352 -8.41 25.48 20.28
CA VAL A 352 -7.70 24.20 20.36
C VAL A 352 -6.26 24.37 20.83
N GLU A 353 -5.55 25.39 20.34
CA GLU A 353 -4.16 25.71 20.73
C GLU A 353 -4.00 26.20 22.17
N SER A 354 -5.11 26.53 22.84
CA SER A 354 -5.12 26.97 24.24
C SER A 354 -5.33 25.84 25.24
N LEU A 355 -5.61 24.63 24.76
CA LEU A 355 -5.77 23.45 25.60
C LEU A 355 -4.40 22.99 26.12
N VAL A 356 -4.39 22.41 27.31
CA VAL A 356 -3.20 21.78 27.89
C VAL A 356 -3.53 20.35 28.33
N PRO A 357 -2.55 19.43 28.41
CA PRO A 357 -2.78 18.10 28.93
C PRO A 357 -3.49 18.13 30.29
N GLY A 358 -4.56 17.35 30.41
CA GLY A 358 -5.48 17.30 31.55
C GLY A 358 -6.74 18.17 31.40
N ASP A 359 -6.80 19.09 30.44
CA ASP A 359 -8.04 19.81 30.13
C ASP A 359 -9.11 18.85 29.62
N LEU A 360 -10.36 19.06 30.03
CA LEU A 360 -11.49 18.24 29.60
C LEU A 360 -12.12 18.78 28.32
N VAL A 361 -12.26 17.92 27.32
CA VAL A 361 -12.97 18.19 26.06
C VAL A 361 -14.22 17.32 25.99
N ILE A 362 -15.33 17.87 25.52
CA ILE A 362 -16.56 17.13 25.32
C ILE A 362 -16.37 16.20 24.11
N THR A 363 -16.51 14.90 24.35
CA THR A 363 -16.55 13.88 23.30
C THR A 363 -17.96 13.35 23.14
N LYS A 364 -18.25 12.83 21.95
CA LYS A 364 -19.58 12.35 21.56
C LYS A 364 -20.04 11.14 22.37
N ASP A 365 -19.15 10.15 22.56
CA ASP A 365 -19.52 8.84 23.10
C ASP A 365 -19.26 8.70 24.60
N GLU A 366 -18.18 9.31 25.10
CA GLU A 366 -17.69 9.08 26.47
C GLU A 366 -17.79 10.31 27.37
N GLY A 367 -18.50 11.35 26.93
CA GLY A 367 -18.64 12.60 27.68
C GLY A 367 -17.33 13.38 27.74
N ALA A 368 -17.08 14.09 28.85
CA ALA A 368 -15.90 14.94 28.95
C ALA A 368 -14.63 14.10 29.21
N GLN A 369 -13.70 14.05 28.25
CA GLN A 369 -12.46 13.28 28.33
C GLN A 369 -11.24 14.21 28.48
N PRO A 370 -10.21 13.80 29.25
CA PRO A 370 -9.01 14.58 29.42
C PRO A 370 -8.13 14.50 28.16
N VAL A 371 -7.69 15.65 27.67
CA VAL A 371 -6.64 15.73 26.66
C VAL A 371 -5.35 15.17 27.26
N ARG A 372 -4.72 14.23 26.58
CA ARG A 372 -3.50 13.55 27.04
C ARG A 372 -2.26 14.17 26.46
N TRP A 373 -2.37 14.68 25.24
CA TRP A 373 -1.30 15.37 24.57
C TRP A 373 -1.84 16.41 23.58
N ILE A 374 -1.05 17.46 23.35
CA ILE A 374 -1.31 18.50 22.36
C ILE A 374 -0.02 18.84 21.62
N GLY A 375 -0.09 18.96 20.30
CA GLY A 375 1.02 19.41 19.45
C GLY A 375 0.57 20.45 18.44
N SER A 376 1.48 21.32 18.01
CA SER A 376 1.17 22.33 17.00
C SER A 376 2.35 22.65 16.09
N ARG A 377 2.08 23.00 14.82
CA ARG A 377 3.10 23.38 13.84
C ARG A 377 2.56 24.40 12.83
N ALA A 378 3.38 25.39 12.46
CA ALA A 378 3.06 26.35 11.41
C ALA A 378 3.59 25.89 10.03
N VAL A 379 2.78 26.04 8.98
CA VAL A 379 3.09 25.67 7.59
C VAL A 379 2.54 26.70 6.61
N ASP A 380 3.15 26.84 5.43
CA ASP A 380 2.69 27.78 4.41
C ASP A 380 1.35 27.30 3.80
N ALA A 381 0.32 28.13 3.79
CA ALA A 381 -1.04 27.76 3.38
C ALA A 381 -1.25 27.83 1.85
N THR A 382 -0.35 27.21 1.09
CA THR A 382 -0.33 27.24 -0.37
C THR A 382 -0.63 25.88 -0.98
N GLY A 383 -1.29 25.89 -2.15
CA GLY A 383 -1.61 24.67 -2.88
C GLY A 383 -2.51 23.81 -2.03
N THR A 384 -1.99 22.66 -1.61
CA THR A 384 -2.78 21.65 -0.92
C THR A 384 -2.66 21.64 0.59
N LEU A 385 -1.72 22.43 1.11
CA LEU A 385 -1.64 22.79 2.53
C LEU A 385 -2.71 23.80 2.93
N ALA A 386 -3.35 24.40 1.93
CA ALA A 386 -4.44 25.31 2.14
C ALA A 386 -5.54 24.55 2.89
N PRO A 387 -5.94 25.06 4.07
CA PRO A 387 -6.95 24.39 4.88
C PRO A 387 -8.25 24.24 4.10
N ILE A 388 -9.00 23.18 4.40
CA ILE A 388 -10.37 23.05 3.90
C ILE A 388 -11.27 23.85 4.83
N ARG A 389 -11.92 24.84 4.25
CA ARG A 389 -12.92 25.68 4.88
C ARG A 389 -14.29 25.06 4.65
N ILE A 390 -14.92 24.66 5.75
CA ILE A 390 -16.31 24.24 5.80
C ILE A 390 -17.12 25.43 6.29
N GLU A 391 -17.99 25.96 5.44
CA GLU A 391 -18.86 27.10 5.77
C GLU A 391 -19.92 26.69 6.80
N ALA A 392 -20.36 27.64 7.62
CA ALA A 392 -21.38 27.40 8.64
C ALA A 392 -22.66 26.84 8.01
N GLY A 393 -23.22 25.79 8.62
CA GLY A 393 -24.45 25.17 8.12
C GLY A 393 -24.26 24.09 7.06
N ALA A 394 -23.04 23.79 6.61
CA ALA A 394 -22.78 22.82 5.54
C ALA A 394 -23.17 21.38 5.90
N PHE A 395 -23.07 21.01 7.17
CA PHE A 395 -23.39 19.69 7.70
C PHE A 395 -24.28 19.80 8.95
N GLY A 396 -25.30 20.65 8.90
CA GLY A 396 -26.21 20.92 10.02
C GLY A 396 -25.80 22.13 10.87
N ASP A 397 -26.24 22.19 12.12
CA ASP A 397 -26.05 23.38 12.97
C ASP A 397 -24.65 23.48 13.57
N HIS A 398 -23.71 24.01 12.79
CA HIS A 398 -22.33 24.27 13.20
C HIS A 398 -21.80 25.61 12.65
N ASP A 399 -20.75 26.14 13.27
CA ASP A 399 -20.06 27.34 12.83
C ASP A 399 -19.03 27.01 11.73
N ALA A 400 -18.48 28.04 11.08
CA ALA A 400 -17.51 27.81 10.01
C ALA A 400 -16.20 27.24 10.57
N LEU A 401 -15.76 26.12 10.03
CA LEU A 401 -14.60 25.36 10.50
C LEU A 401 -13.50 25.37 9.45
N SER A 402 -12.23 25.44 9.87
CA SER A 402 -11.08 25.19 9.00
C SER A 402 -10.23 24.07 9.57
N VAL A 403 -9.92 23.09 8.73
CA VAL A 403 -9.17 21.88 9.10
C VAL A 403 -8.15 21.53 8.01
N SER A 404 -7.20 20.66 8.33
CA SER A 404 -6.35 20.09 7.29
C SER A 404 -7.19 19.23 6.32
N PRO A 405 -6.75 19.04 5.07
CA PRO A 405 -7.51 18.27 4.07
C PRO A 405 -7.89 16.86 4.51
N GLN A 406 -7.04 16.21 5.30
CA GLN A 406 -7.23 14.84 5.79
C GLN A 406 -8.08 14.72 7.04
N HIS A 407 -8.40 15.84 7.69
CA HIS A 407 -9.15 15.81 8.91
C HIS A 407 -10.54 15.24 8.66
N ARG A 408 -10.91 14.16 9.36
CA ARG A 408 -12.18 13.50 9.11
C ARG A 408 -13.34 14.15 9.86
N ILE A 409 -14.42 14.34 9.11
CA ILE A 409 -15.70 14.85 9.58
C ILE A 409 -16.63 13.67 9.79
N LEU A 410 -17.35 13.65 10.91
CA LEU A 410 -18.37 12.64 11.16
C LEU A 410 -19.60 12.95 10.30
N ILE A 411 -19.91 12.05 9.38
CA ILE A 411 -21.14 12.09 8.58
C ILE A 411 -22.12 11.07 9.14
N SER A 412 -23.31 11.54 9.50
CA SER A 412 -24.42 10.70 9.94
C SER A 412 -25.51 10.69 8.88
N ASP A 413 -25.67 9.58 8.18
CA ASP A 413 -26.63 9.45 7.08
C ASP A 413 -27.26 8.04 7.05
N GLU A 414 -28.54 7.94 6.68
CA GLU A 414 -29.23 6.66 6.52
C GLU A 414 -28.60 5.81 5.40
N MET A 415 -28.04 6.46 4.38
CA MET A 415 -27.35 5.81 3.28
C MET A 415 -25.99 5.23 3.72
N ALA A 416 -25.35 5.80 4.74
CA ALA A 416 -24.16 5.19 5.32
C ALA A 416 -24.47 3.81 5.92
N GLU A 417 -25.64 3.65 6.57
CA GLU A 417 -26.08 2.36 7.10
C GLU A 417 -26.38 1.36 5.97
N ILE A 418 -26.94 1.84 4.86
CA ILE A 418 -27.25 0.99 3.69
C ILE A 418 -25.98 0.55 2.96
N LEU A 419 -25.03 1.46 2.75
CA LEU A 419 -23.82 1.19 1.96
C LEU A 419 -22.72 0.49 2.76
N PHE A 420 -22.56 0.85 4.03
CA PHE A 420 -21.41 0.43 4.85
C PHE A 420 -21.81 -0.31 6.13
N GLY A 421 -23.11 -0.47 6.40
CA GLY A 421 -23.59 -1.11 7.63
C GLY A 421 -23.49 -0.25 8.88
N GLU A 422 -23.02 1.00 8.75
CA GLU A 422 -22.73 1.92 9.85
C GLU A 422 -23.51 3.22 9.72
N LYS A 423 -24.19 3.66 10.78
CA LYS A 423 -24.98 4.90 10.77
C LYS A 423 -24.14 6.19 10.75
N GLU A 424 -22.89 6.07 11.19
CA GLU A 424 -21.97 7.18 11.32
C GLU A 424 -20.61 6.75 10.76
N VAL A 425 -20.08 7.56 9.86
CA VAL A 425 -18.83 7.28 9.16
C VAL A 425 -17.94 8.52 9.17
N LEU A 426 -16.63 8.33 9.09
CA LEU A 426 -15.63 9.40 9.07
C LEU A 426 -15.15 9.64 7.63
N VAL A 427 -15.33 10.86 7.12
CA VAL A 427 -14.97 11.25 5.75
C VAL A 427 -13.94 12.38 5.77
N ALA A 428 -12.86 12.26 5.01
CA ALA A 428 -11.83 13.29 4.93
C ALA A 428 -12.38 14.61 4.34
N ALA A 429 -11.98 15.74 4.90
CA ALA A 429 -12.49 17.05 4.48
C ALA A 429 -12.26 17.36 2.99
N LYS A 430 -11.16 16.87 2.39
CA LYS A 430 -10.88 17.02 0.96
C LYS A 430 -11.91 16.34 0.07
N ASP A 431 -12.43 15.18 0.49
CA ASP A 431 -13.39 14.39 -0.29
C ASP A 431 -14.80 15.01 -0.22
N LEU A 432 -15.01 15.93 0.71
CA LEU A 432 -16.24 16.71 0.87
C LEU A 432 -16.24 18.01 0.06
N VAL A 433 -15.14 18.36 -0.62
CA VAL A 433 -15.01 19.63 -1.36
C VAL A 433 -16.00 19.69 -2.51
N ASN A 434 -16.79 20.76 -2.54
CA ASN A 434 -17.84 20.99 -3.54
C ASN A 434 -17.77 22.38 -4.19
N ASP A 435 -16.68 23.12 -3.94
CA ASP A 435 -16.42 24.48 -4.39
C ASP A 435 -17.49 25.53 -3.99
N GLN A 436 -18.39 25.19 -3.06
CA GLN A 436 -19.47 26.05 -2.58
C GLN A 436 -19.41 26.20 -1.06
N THR A 437 -19.92 25.21 -0.32
CA THR A 437 -19.98 25.20 1.14
C THR A 437 -18.75 24.56 1.77
N VAL A 438 -18.03 23.72 1.01
CA VAL A 438 -16.75 23.13 1.41
C VAL A 438 -15.74 23.46 0.34
N ARG A 439 -14.71 24.23 0.69
CA ARG A 439 -13.75 24.78 -0.26
C ARG A 439 -12.35 24.85 0.32
N ARG A 440 -11.35 24.76 -0.55
CA ARG A 440 -9.96 24.99 -0.16
C ARG A 440 -9.71 26.50 0.03
N ASP A 441 -9.13 26.89 1.17
CA ASP A 441 -8.88 28.28 1.54
C ASP A 441 -7.41 28.66 1.36
N THR A 442 -7.12 29.29 0.23
CA THR A 442 -5.78 29.80 -0.13
C THR A 442 -5.58 31.26 0.24
N SER A 443 -6.45 31.85 1.07
CA SER A 443 -6.41 33.28 1.39
C SER A 443 -5.29 33.65 2.36
N GLN A 444 -4.77 32.69 3.12
CA GLN A 444 -3.69 32.90 4.08
C GLN A 444 -2.34 32.48 3.48
N ALA A 445 -1.27 33.17 3.89
CA ALA A 445 0.09 32.79 3.50
C ALA A 445 0.64 31.64 4.37
N GLN A 446 0.20 31.56 5.63
CA GLN A 446 0.64 30.56 6.60
C GLN A 446 -0.54 30.18 7.48
N VAL A 447 -0.63 28.90 7.86
CA VAL A 447 -1.62 28.32 8.77
C VAL A 447 -0.90 27.56 9.88
N THR A 448 -1.45 27.59 11.09
CA THR A 448 -0.95 26.77 12.21
C THR A 448 -1.90 25.60 12.42
N TYR A 449 -1.35 24.40 12.37
CA TYR A 449 -2.06 23.15 12.58
C TYR A 449 -1.84 22.63 14.00
N VAL A 450 -2.87 22.05 14.62
CA VAL A 450 -2.91 21.60 16.02
C VAL A 450 -3.49 20.19 16.10
N HIS A 451 -2.93 19.35 16.96
CA HIS A 451 -3.36 17.98 17.22
C HIS A 451 -3.71 17.81 18.70
N ILE A 452 -4.76 17.05 18.99
CA ILE A 452 -5.14 16.67 20.37
C ILE A 452 -5.36 15.17 20.45
N LEU A 453 -4.81 14.56 21.49
CA LEU A 453 -4.82 13.11 21.75
C LEU A 453 -5.56 12.82 23.06
N PHE A 454 -6.26 11.68 23.14
CA PHE A 454 -7.02 11.21 24.31
C PHE A 454 -6.52 9.83 24.75
N ASP A 455 -7.23 9.11 25.62
CA ASP A 455 -6.88 7.73 25.99
C ASP A 455 -7.29 6.71 24.92
N THR A 456 -8.27 7.06 24.09
CA THR A 456 -8.80 6.28 22.98
C THR A 456 -9.12 7.25 21.83
N HIS A 457 -9.37 6.74 20.62
CA HIS A 457 -9.83 7.63 19.55
C HIS A 457 -11.20 8.21 19.90
N GLN A 458 -11.33 9.54 19.89
CA GLN A 458 -12.56 10.24 20.21
C GLN A 458 -13.11 11.03 19.02
N VAL A 459 -14.43 11.20 18.98
CA VAL A 459 -15.09 12.23 18.19
C VAL A 459 -15.38 13.41 19.09
N VAL A 460 -14.89 14.59 18.69
CA VAL A 460 -15.02 15.86 19.42
C VAL A 460 -15.89 16.84 18.65
N TYR A 461 -16.35 17.90 19.31
CA TYR A 461 -17.10 18.98 18.67
C TYR A 461 -16.21 20.20 18.44
N SER A 462 -15.89 20.45 17.18
CA SER A 462 -15.03 21.53 16.69
C SER A 462 -15.88 22.53 15.91
N GLU A 463 -16.01 23.75 16.41
CA GLU A 463 -16.99 24.74 15.92
C GLU A 463 -18.42 24.15 15.89
N ARG A 464 -18.73 23.28 16.86
CA ARG A 464 -19.97 22.49 16.99
C ARG A 464 -20.16 21.40 15.92
N LEU A 465 -19.21 21.23 14.99
CA LEU A 465 -19.19 20.11 14.04
C LEU A 465 -18.48 18.90 14.65
N ALA A 466 -19.03 17.71 14.47
CA ALA A 466 -18.41 16.48 14.97
C ALA A 466 -17.23 16.09 14.07
N THR A 467 -16.03 16.07 14.65
CA THR A 467 -14.77 15.77 13.96
C THR A 467 -13.94 14.78 14.77
N GLU A 468 -12.99 14.12 14.12
CA GLU A 468 -12.09 13.20 14.81
C GLU A 468 -11.06 13.91 15.70
N SER A 469 -10.56 13.19 16.70
CA SER A 469 -9.33 13.54 17.42
C SER A 469 -8.12 12.90 16.74
N PHE A 470 -6.90 13.16 17.20
CA PHE A 470 -5.75 12.46 16.65
C PHE A 470 -5.83 10.97 17.02
N LEU A 471 -5.82 10.10 16.00
CA LEU A 471 -5.64 8.66 16.14
C LEU A 471 -4.17 8.32 15.87
N PRO A 472 -3.37 8.03 16.90
CA PRO A 472 -2.01 7.59 16.71
C PRO A 472 -2.02 6.18 16.13
N GLY A 473 -1.56 6.05 14.90
CA GLY A 473 -1.15 4.77 14.35
C GLY A 473 0.29 4.44 14.73
N PRO A 474 0.78 3.23 14.37
CA PRO A 474 2.20 2.86 14.40
C PRO A 474 3.08 3.92 13.76
N GLN A 475 2.53 4.52 12.72
CA GLN A 475 3.19 5.35 11.75
C GLN A 475 3.16 6.84 12.20
N SER A 476 2.12 7.29 12.92
CA SER A 476 1.92 8.70 13.33
C SER A 476 2.68 9.19 14.54
N LEU A 477 3.19 8.26 15.34
CA LEU A 477 4.04 8.61 16.48
C LEU A 477 5.45 8.97 16.02
N GLN A 478 5.94 8.41 14.90
CA GLN A 478 7.33 8.59 14.44
C GLN A 478 7.63 9.96 13.80
N SER A 479 6.61 10.76 13.46
CA SER A 479 6.78 12.12 12.90
C SER A 479 7.07 13.22 13.91
N PHE A 480 6.88 12.93 15.19
CA PHE A 480 7.15 13.90 16.23
C PHE A 480 8.63 13.85 16.61
N ASP A 481 9.20 14.97 17.05
CA ASP A 481 10.57 14.97 17.57
C ASP A 481 10.73 13.91 18.67
N HIS A 482 11.90 13.28 18.77
CA HIS A 482 12.15 12.22 19.76
C HIS A 482 11.73 12.60 21.20
N GLU A 483 11.77 13.88 21.57
CA GLU A 483 11.29 14.36 22.87
C GLU A 483 9.77 14.21 23.04
N VAL A 484 8.99 14.47 21.99
CA VAL A 484 7.53 14.37 21.95
C VAL A 484 7.08 12.90 21.89
N ILE A 485 7.78 12.05 21.12
CA ILE A 485 7.54 10.60 21.11
C ILE A 485 7.78 10.03 22.51
N ASN A 486 8.91 10.39 23.12
CA ASN A 486 9.26 9.91 24.45
C ASN A 486 8.27 10.43 25.51
N GLU A 487 7.70 11.64 25.33
CA GLU A 487 6.61 12.16 26.14
C GLU A 487 5.32 11.33 25.96
N ILE A 488 4.88 11.07 24.73
CA ILE A 488 3.67 10.27 24.45
C ILE A 488 3.83 8.83 24.97
N CYS A 489 4.96 8.17 24.73
CA CYS A 489 5.26 6.83 25.26
C CYS A 489 5.46 6.81 26.78
N THR A 490 5.81 7.95 27.41
CA THR A 490 5.84 8.06 28.87
C THR A 490 4.42 8.16 29.45
N ILE A 491 3.51 8.84 28.74
CA ILE A 491 2.10 8.99 29.14
C ILE A 491 1.34 7.68 28.89
N PHE A 492 1.63 6.98 27.81
CA PHE A 492 1.05 5.70 27.41
C PHE A 492 2.13 4.63 27.22
N PRO A 493 2.58 3.98 28.30
CA PRO A 493 3.64 2.96 28.22
C PRO A 493 3.23 1.69 27.48
N GLU A 494 1.92 1.47 27.29
CA GLU A 494 1.34 0.39 26.49
C GLU A 494 1.36 0.64 24.97
N ILE A 495 1.61 1.89 24.53
CA ILE A 495 1.78 2.20 23.11
C ILE A 495 3.18 1.75 22.69
N ASP A 496 3.22 0.80 21.77
CA ASP A 496 4.45 0.45 21.08
C ASP A 496 4.72 1.48 19.95
N PRO A 497 5.76 2.33 20.05
CA PRO A 497 6.07 3.33 19.02
C PRO A 497 6.57 2.73 17.69
N MET A 498 6.89 1.43 17.65
CA MET A 498 7.28 0.72 16.44
C MET A 498 6.10 0.02 15.76
N THR A 499 5.12 -0.45 16.55
CA THR A 499 4.00 -1.25 16.01
C THR A 499 2.63 -0.60 16.18
N GLY A 500 2.53 0.55 16.85
CA GLY A 500 1.27 1.30 17.10
C GLY A 500 0.23 0.56 17.91
N THR A 501 0.54 -0.68 18.31
CA THR A 501 -0.33 -1.50 19.13
C THR A 501 -0.42 -0.88 20.52
N GLY A 502 -1.64 -0.79 21.06
CA GLY A 502 -1.89 -0.30 22.42
C GLY A 502 -2.95 0.81 22.54
N TYR A 503 -3.16 1.65 21.51
CA TYR A 503 -4.06 2.81 21.62
C TYR A 503 -5.55 2.53 21.28
N GLY A 504 -5.84 1.42 20.59
CA GLY A 504 -7.21 0.99 20.26
C GLY A 504 -7.68 1.38 18.85
N ALA A 505 -8.86 0.91 18.45
CA ALA A 505 -9.43 1.13 17.12
C ALA A 505 -10.01 2.54 16.95
N ALA A 506 -10.22 2.97 15.70
CA ALA A 506 -10.92 4.21 15.40
C ALA A 506 -12.34 4.22 16.00
N ALA A 507 -12.79 5.39 16.48
CA ALA A 507 -14.13 5.56 17.05
C ALA A 507 -15.27 5.17 16.09
N ARG A 508 -15.05 5.31 14.78
CA ARG A 508 -16.00 4.97 13.70
C ARG A 508 -15.23 4.51 12.46
N THR A 509 -15.93 3.85 11.55
CA THR A 509 -15.40 3.44 10.24
C THR A 509 -15.01 4.67 9.42
N ALA A 510 -13.76 4.69 8.96
CA ALA A 510 -13.23 5.71 8.08
C ALA A 510 -13.43 5.30 6.63
N LEU A 511 -14.10 6.14 5.84
CA LEU A 511 -14.30 5.88 4.42
C LEU A 511 -13.07 6.25 3.60
N LYS A 512 -12.83 5.49 2.54
CA LYS A 512 -11.88 5.83 1.46
C LYS A 512 -12.51 6.86 0.53
N GLY A 513 -11.69 7.59 -0.23
CA GLY A 513 -12.16 8.66 -1.12
C GLY A 513 -13.26 8.24 -2.11
N TYR A 514 -13.17 7.04 -2.69
CA TYR A 514 -14.20 6.54 -3.61
C TYR A 514 -15.52 6.16 -2.89
N GLU A 515 -15.45 5.66 -1.65
CA GLU A 515 -16.61 5.35 -0.82
C GLU A 515 -17.32 6.63 -0.40
N ALA A 516 -16.55 7.67 -0.05
CA ALA A 516 -17.05 9.00 0.22
C ALA A 516 -17.75 9.58 -1.01
N GLN A 517 -17.14 9.49 -2.21
CA GLN A 517 -17.79 9.93 -3.45
C GLN A 517 -19.08 9.17 -3.75
N LEU A 518 -19.13 7.86 -3.50
CA LEU A 518 -20.34 7.06 -3.65
C LEU A 518 -21.45 7.57 -2.73
N LEU A 519 -21.13 7.82 -1.46
CA LEU A 519 -22.06 8.38 -0.47
C LEU A 519 -22.59 9.77 -0.92
N LEU A 520 -21.71 10.65 -1.41
CA LEU A 520 -22.05 12.00 -1.84
C LEU A 520 -22.84 12.05 -3.17
N SER A 521 -22.55 11.13 -4.10
CA SER A 521 -23.18 11.08 -5.44
C SER A 521 -24.69 10.80 -5.41
N GLN A 522 -25.19 10.19 -4.33
CA GLN A 522 -26.61 9.88 -4.13
C GLN A 522 -27.44 11.09 -3.67
N GLY A 523 -26.81 12.27 -3.50
CA GLY A 523 -27.52 13.55 -3.39
C GLY A 523 -28.00 13.94 -1.99
N TYR A 524 -27.45 13.35 -0.92
CA TYR A 524 -27.86 13.66 0.45
C TYR A 524 -26.66 13.85 1.40
N ALA A 525 -25.84 14.85 1.13
CA ALA A 525 -24.99 15.46 2.14
C ALA A 525 -24.80 16.94 1.82
N ALA A 526 -25.88 17.70 2.04
CA ALA A 526 -25.91 19.15 2.13
C ALA A 526 -27.12 19.58 2.95
#